data_AF-A0A1W9L616-F1
#
_entry.id   AF-A0A1W9L616-F1
#
_cell.length_a   1.000
_cell.length_b   1.000
_cell.length_c   1.000
_cell.angle_alpha   90.00
_cell.angle_beta   90.00
_cell.angle_gamma   90.00
#
_symmetry.space_group_name_H-M   'P 1'
#
loop_
_entity.id
_entity.type
_entity.pdbx_description
1 polymer ?
#
loop_
_entity_poly.entity_id
_entity_poly.type
_entity_poly.pdbx_seq_one_letter_code
_entity_poly.pdbx_strand_id
1 'polypeptide(L)'
;MSEEEASFYEKPFEYVINNIKPLREKVRREGHRKYWWRYGETRSGMRKAIKPLSRFIITSRVSKHRLFVWMDKVILPDSRLYAIAREDDTTFGILHSRIHELWSLKTCSWHGVGNDPTYNAHSVFETFPFPEGLTPNIPAKDYAANPHAQAIAAAAQRLNELRENWLNPPEWVKKVQEVVEGYPDRLLPVDNQVVEQLKKRTLTNLYNQKPQWLVNAHRKLDEAVAAAYGWKADLTDDEILKNLLELNLARSKV
;
A
#
# COMPACT_ATOMS: atom_id res chain seq x y z
N MET A 1 -5.89 -27.90 -4.51
CA MET A 1 -4.81 -28.46 -5.33
C MET A 1 -4.06 -29.55 -4.57
N SER A 2 -4.43 -30.80 -4.87
CA SER A 2 -3.64 -32.00 -4.56
C SER A 2 -2.33 -32.00 -5.35
N GLU A 3 -1.45 -32.97 -5.12
CA GLU A 3 -0.24 -33.16 -5.93
C GLU A 3 -0.60 -33.65 -7.34
N GLU A 4 -1.55 -34.56 -7.44
CA GLU A 4 -2.10 -35.09 -8.69
C GLU A 4 -2.72 -33.98 -9.56
N GLU A 5 -3.51 -33.08 -8.99
CA GLU A 5 -4.04 -31.92 -9.73
C GLU A 5 -2.93 -30.98 -10.21
N ALA A 6 -1.83 -30.89 -9.45
CA ALA A 6 -0.69 -30.04 -9.81
C ALA A 6 0.18 -30.68 -10.91
N SER A 7 0.23 -32.00 -11.02
CA SER A 7 1.04 -32.71 -12.01
C SER A 7 0.50 -32.56 -13.44
N PHE A 8 -0.79 -32.21 -13.61
CA PHE A 8 -1.36 -31.84 -14.91
C PHE A 8 -0.70 -30.59 -15.53
N TYR A 9 0.04 -29.79 -14.74
CA TYR A 9 0.85 -28.67 -15.22
C TYR A 9 2.30 -29.12 -15.44
N GLU A 10 2.52 -29.95 -16.45
CA GLU A 10 3.79 -30.70 -16.67
C GLU A 10 5.05 -29.86 -16.51
N LYS A 11 5.19 -28.76 -17.29
CA LYS A 11 6.40 -27.92 -17.26
C LYS A 11 6.61 -27.23 -15.91
N PRO A 12 5.62 -26.52 -15.31
CA PRO A 12 5.75 -26.02 -13.94
C PRO A 12 6.07 -27.10 -12.92
N PHE A 13 5.40 -28.26 -12.99
CA PHE A 13 5.55 -29.32 -12.01
C PHE A 13 6.94 -29.94 -12.05
N GLU A 14 7.47 -30.21 -13.26
CA GLU A 14 8.85 -30.65 -13.47
C GLU A 14 9.86 -29.65 -12.87
N TYR A 15 9.66 -28.35 -13.10
CA TYR A 15 10.51 -27.31 -12.51
C TYR A 15 10.49 -27.39 -10.97
N VAL A 16 9.31 -27.52 -10.36
CA VAL A 16 9.17 -27.59 -8.91
C VAL A 16 9.82 -28.86 -8.36
N ILE A 17 9.72 -30.01 -9.04
CA ILE A 17 10.42 -31.25 -8.66
C ILE A 17 11.93 -31.03 -8.67
N ASN A 18 12.47 -30.46 -9.74
CA ASN A 18 13.92 -30.37 -9.92
C ASN A 18 14.57 -29.27 -9.07
N ASN A 19 13.85 -28.17 -8.79
CA ASN A 19 14.44 -26.97 -8.19
C ASN A 19 13.92 -26.68 -6.77
N ILE A 20 12.65 -26.99 -6.48
CA ILE A 20 11.98 -26.57 -5.24
C ILE A 20 11.93 -27.72 -4.23
N LYS A 21 11.56 -28.94 -4.66
CA LYS A 21 11.46 -30.11 -3.78
C LYS A 21 12.75 -30.39 -2.99
N PRO A 22 13.96 -30.41 -3.61
CA PRO A 22 15.20 -30.73 -2.89
C PRO A 22 15.57 -29.67 -1.84
N LEU A 23 15.16 -28.42 -2.06
CA LEU A 23 15.34 -27.33 -1.10
C LEU A 23 14.34 -27.48 0.06
N ARG A 24 13.07 -27.74 -0.25
CA ARG A 24 12.00 -27.80 0.75
C ARG A 24 12.11 -28.99 1.68
N GLU A 25 12.56 -30.15 1.19
CA GLU A 25 12.81 -31.35 2.00
C GLU A 25 13.77 -31.10 3.16
N LYS A 26 14.69 -30.14 3.02
CA LYS A 26 15.68 -29.75 4.02
C LYS A 26 15.16 -28.70 5.02
N VAL A 27 14.01 -28.08 4.77
CA VAL A 27 13.47 -27.01 5.63
C VAL A 27 12.81 -27.62 6.88
N ARG A 28 12.95 -26.96 8.04
CA ARG A 28 12.40 -27.43 9.33
C ARG A 28 10.87 -27.56 9.35
N ARG A 29 10.16 -26.70 8.61
CA ARG A 29 8.69 -26.64 8.60
C ARG A 29 8.10 -27.84 7.85
N GLU A 30 7.41 -28.70 8.57
CA GLU A 30 6.79 -29.92 8.02
C GLU A 30 5.85 -29.63 6.84
N GLY A 31 5.01 -28.59 6.95
CA GLY A 31 4.08 -28.23 5.88
C GLY A 31 4.78 -27.90 4.55
N HIS A 32 5.97 -27.31 4.58
CA HIS A 32 6.75 -27.04 3.37
C HIS A 32 7.32 -28.32 2.75
N ARG A 33 7.68 -29.32 3.57
CA ARG A 33 8.14 -30.63 3.12
C ARG A 33 7.00 -31.46 2.53
N LYS A 34 5.91 -31.57 3.28
CA LYS A 34 4.73 -32.39 2.92
C LYS A 34 4.00 -31.84 1.71
N TYR A 35 3.91 -30.52 1.56
CA TYR A 35 3.23 -29.85 0.46
C TYR A 35 4.22 -29.05 -0.40
N TRP A 36 5.34 -29.67 -0.78
CA TRP A 36 6.44 -29.02 -1.48
C TRP A 36 6.02 -28.37 -2.81
N TRP A 37 4.94 -28.83 -3.43
CA TRP A 37 4.38 -28.27 -4.67
C TRP A 37 3.50 -27.04 -4.48
N ARG A 38 3.03 -26.75 -3.25
CA ARG A 38 2.16 -25.59 -2.96
C ARG A 38 2.99 -24.35 -2.68
N TYR A 39 2.43 -23.16 -2.81
CA TYR A 39 3.08 -21.95 -2.30
C TYR A 39 3.24 -22.04 -0.77
N GLY A 40 4.46 -21.80 -0.26
CA GLY A 40 4.85 -22.17 1.11
C GLY A 40 4.04 -21.47 2.21
N GLU A 41 3.74 -20.18 2.03
CA GLU A 41 2.95 -19.39 2.97
C GLU A 41 1.65 -18.97 2.30
N THR A 42 0.54 -19.64 2.60
CA THR A 42 -0.76 -19.35 1.96
C THR A 42 -1.34 -18.00 2.36
N ARG A 43 -0.83 -17.37 3.44
CA ARG A 43 -1.28 -16.08 3.98
C ARG A 43 -2.79 -16.01 4.15
N SER A 44 -3.38 -17.05 4.76
CA SER A 44 -4.83 -17.21 4.90
C SER A 44 -5.51 -16.02 5.59
N GLY A 45 -4.89 -15.43 6.63
CA GLY A 45 -5.40 -14.24 7.31
C GLY A 45 -5.54 -13.03 6.37
N MET A 46 -4.46 -12.71 5.64
CA MET A 46 -4.47 -11.64 4.63
C MET A 46 -5.52 -11.92 3.55
N ARG A 47 -5.55 -13.15 3.00
CA ARG A 47 -6.55 -13.54 1.98
C ARG A 47 -7.97 -13.40 2.46
N LYS A 48 -8.26 -13.80 3.71
CA LYS A 48 -9.58 -13.65 4.33
C LYS A 48 -9.97 -12.17 4.46
N ALA A 49 -9.02 -11.32 4.86
CA ALA A 49 -9.24 -9.89 5.04
C ALA A 49 -9.47 -9.13 3.72
N ILE A 50 -8.79 -9.50 2.63
CA ILE A 50 -8.95 -8.83 1.33
C ILE A 50 -10.08 -9.42 0.47
N LYS A 51 -10.52 -10.66 0.72
CA LYS A 51 -11.58 -11.33 -0.05
C LYS A 51 -12.86 -10.50 -0.24
N PRO A 52 -13.40 -9.78 0.78
CA PRO A 52 -14.60 -8.98 0.59
C PRO A 52 -14.36 -7.66 -0.15
N LEU A 53 -13.11 -7.27 -0.36
CA LEU A 53 -12.75 -5.97 -0.93
C LEU A 53 -12.61 -6.06 -2.45
N SER A 54 -12.86 -4.93 -3.12
CA SER A 54 -12.58 -4.75 -4.54
C SER A 54 -11.10 -4.43 -4.81
N ARG A 55 -10.50 -3.66 -3.90
CA ARG A 55 -9.12 -3.20 -3.92
C ARG A 55 -8.59 -3.09 -2.49
N PHE A 56 -7.28 -2.97 -2.32
CA PHE A 56 -6.65 -2.76 -1.03
C PHE A 56 -5.42 -1.87 -1.14
N ILE A 57 -4.93 -1.37 -0.01
CA ILE A 57 -3.79 -0.45 0.02
C ILE A 57 -2.50 -1.26 0.16
N ILE A 58 -1.49 -0.91 -0.64
CA ILE A 58 -0.13 -1.43 -0.50
C ILE A 58 0.86 -0.30 -0.21
N THR A 59 1.85 -0.60 0.63
CA THR A 59 3.10 0.17 0.75
C THR A 59 4.32 -0.75 0.76
N SER A 60 5.44 -0.26 0.24
CA SER A 60 6.71 -0.98 0.27
C SER A 60 7.31 -0.98 1.67
N ARG A 61 7.94 -2.09 2.07
CA ARG A 61 8.65 -2.17 3.36
C ARG A 61 9.79 -1.15 3.39
N VAL A 62 10.71 -1.19 2.44
CA VAL A 62 11.89 -0.31 2.39
C VAL A 62 11.73 0.65 1.21
N SER A 63 11.75 1.96 1.48
CA SER A 63 11.68 2.97 0.42
C SER A 63 12.14 4.34 0.90
N LYS A 64 12.78 5.11 0.01
CA LYS A 64 13.10 6.51 0.22
C LYS A 64 11.87 7.38 0.49
N HIS A 65 10.75 7.09 -0.18
CA HIS A 65 9.51 7.86 -0.08
C HIS A 65 8.41 6.99 0.54
N ARG A 66 7.66 7.53 1.50
CA ARG A 66 6.56 6.79 2.13
C ARG A 66 5.29 6.92 1.29
N LEU A 67 5.10 5.97 0.38
CA LEU A 67 4.00 6.00 -0.58
C LEU A 67 3.00 4.86 -0.36
N PHE A 68 1.73 5.16 -0.62
CA PHE A 68 0.62 4.22 -0.63
C PHE A 68 -0.03 4.20 -2.02
N VAL A 69 -0.41 3.02 -2.46
CA VAL A 69 -1.03 2.77 -3.77
C VAL A 69 -2.21 1.81 -3.63
N TRP A 70 -3.19 1.98 -4.50
CA TRP A 70 -4.29 1.03 -4.65
C TRP A 70 -3.85 -0.19 -5.45
N MET A 71 -4.26 -1.38 -5.01
CA MET A 71 -4.03 -2.63 -5.73
C MET A 71 -5.32 -3.43 -5.83
N ASP A 72 -5.53 -4.04 -6.97
CA ASP A 72 -6.66 -4.94 -7.19
C ASP A 72 -6.54 -6.20 -6.31
N LYS A 73 -7.67 -6.71 -5.83
CA LYS A 73 -7.73 -7.93 -4.99
C LYS A 73 -7.06 -9.16 -5.60
N VAL A 74 -6.90 -9.22 -6.92
CA VAL A 74 -6.21 -10.35 -7.59
C VAL A 74 -4.69 -10.31 -7.43
N ILE A 75 -4.12 -9.16 -7.04
CA ILE A 75 -2.68 -9.00 -6.82
C ILE A 75 -2.27 -9.65 -5.49
N LEU A 76 -1.26 -10.52 -5.55
CA LEU A 76 -0.66 -11.14 -4.37
C LEU A 76 0.60 -10.37 -3.94
N PRO A 77 0.59 -9.67 -2.79
CA PRO A 77 1.77 -8.95 -2.32
C PRO A 77 2.89 -9.91 -1.89
N ASP A 78 4.14 -9.57 -2.23
CA ASP A 78 5.30 -10.29 -1.72
C ASP A 78 5.69 -9.85 -0.28
N SER A 79 6.66 -10.55 0.31
CA SER A 79 7.18 -10.27 1.65
C SER A 79 7.71 -8.84 1.91
N ARG A 80 8.11 -8.10 0.87
CA ARG A 80 8.61 -6.73 0.95
C ARG A 80 7.52 -5.69 0.78
N LEU A 81 6.26 -6.10 0.79
CA LEU A 81 5.09 -5.23 0.77
C LEU A 81 4.27 -5.43 2.05
N TYR A 82 3.60 -4.36 2.49
CA TYR A 82 2.55 -4.42 3.49
C TYR A 82 1.21 -4.18 2.80
N ALA A 83 0.28 -5.10 3.04
CA ALA A 83 -1.11 -4.98 2.61
C ALA A 83 -1.97 -4.49 3.77
N ILE A 84 -2.71 -3.42 3.55
CA ILE A 84 -3.67 -2.88 4.49
C ILE A 84 -5.06 -3.15 3.91
N ALA A 85 -5.84 -4.00 4.57
CA ALA A 85 -7.12 -4.50 4.12
C ALA A 85 -8.24 -3.45 4.31
N ARG A 86 -8.13 -2.33 3.59
CA ARG A 86 -9.07 -1.22 3.54
C ARG A 86 -9.26 -0.80 2.09
N GLU A 87 -10.46 -0.37 1.70
CA GLU A 87 -10.79 0.04 0.33
C GLU A 87 -11.32 1.48 0.21
N ASP A 88 -11.38 2.21 1.33
CA ASP A 88 -11.86 3.59 1.42
C ASP A 88 -10.75 4.64 1.28
N ASP A 89 -11.10 5.75 0.63
CA ASP A 89 -10.17 6.84 0.38
C ASP A 89 -9.83 7.65 1.65
N THR A 90 -10.64 7.57 2.71
CA THR A 90 -10.34 8.24 4.00
C THR A 90 -9.09 7.63 4.65
N THR A 91 -9.04 6.31 4.81
CA THR A 91 -7.86 5.63 5.38
C THR A 91 -6.64 5.81 4.48
N PHE A 92 -6.82 5.70 3.17
CA PHE A 92 -5.76 5.96 2.20
C PHE A 92 -5.19 7.37 2.36
N GLY A 93 -6.05 8.39 2.49
CA GLY A 93 -5.66 9.77 2.69
C GLY A 93 -4.91 10.01 4.00
N ILE A 94 -5.40 9.46 5.12
CA ILE A 94 -4.73 9.57 6.42
C ILE A 94 -3.31 9.01 6.33
N LEU A 95 -3.15 7.82 5.76
CA LEU A 95 -1.85 7.18 5.60
C LEU A 95 -0.92 7.94 4.64
N HIS A 96 -1.46 8.60 3.61
CA HIS A 96 -0.66 9.38 2.65
C HIS A 96 -0.42 10.83 3.10
N SER A 97 -0.78 11.20 4.33
CA SER A 97 -0.51 12.54 4.87
C SER A 97 0.92 12.68 5.40
N ARG A 98 1.41 13.92 5.48
CA ARG A 98 2.61 14.31 6.22
C ARG A 98 2.54 13.88 7.68
N ILE A 99 1.37 13.92 8.30
CA ILE A 99 1.19 13.52 9.71
C ILE A 99 1.57 12.05 9.92
N HIS A 100 1.09 11.15 9.04
CA HIS A 100 1.49 9.74 9.10
C HIS A 100 2.93 9.51 8.64
N GLU A 101 3.41 10.28 7.67
CA GLU A 101 4.82 10.22 7.23
C GLU A 101 5.78 10.53 8.39
N LEU A 102 5.54 11.60 9.15
CA LEU A 102 6.35 11.98 10.31
C LEU A 102 6.35 10.90 11.38
N TRP A 103 5.16 10.36 11.71
CA TRP A 103 5.07 9.23 12.63
C TRP A 103 5.89 8.04 12.13
N SER A 104 5.68 7.66 10.86
CA SER A 104 6.37 6.53 10.24
C SER A 104 7.88 6.68 10.27
N LEU A 105 8.42 7.87 10.00
CA LEU A 105 9.87 8.11 10.00
C LEU A 105 10.44 8.10 11.43
N LYS A 106 9.64 8.48 12.44
CA LYS A 106 10.09 8.51 13.82
C LYS A 106 10.04 7.15 14.51
N THR A 107 9.12 6.27 14.10
CA THR A 107 8.90 4.97 14.73
C THR A 107 9.34 3.76 13.90
N CYS A 108 9.81 3.97 12.67
CA CYS A 108 10.33 2.89 11.83
C CYS A 108 11.69 2.36 12.31
N SER A 109 11.98 1.11 11.96
CA SER A 109 13.36 0.62 11.88
C SER A 109 14.06 1.14 10.62
N TRP A 110 15.39 1.12 10.63
CA TRP A 110 16.25 1.55 9.52
C TRP A 110 17.00 0.34 8.96
N HIS A 111 17.19 0.28 7.64
CA HIS A 111 17.84 -0.86 6.98
C HIS A 111 19.05 -0.45 6.13
N GLY A 112 20.16 -1.19 6.31
CA GLY A 112 21.36 -1.08 5.49
C GLY A 112 22.25 0.13 5.80
N VAL A 113 23.28 0.32 4.97
CA VAL A 113 24.26 1.42 5.09
C VAL A 113 23.67 2.77 4.66
N GLY A 114 22.61 2.76 3.85
CA GLY A 114 21.94 3.96 3.33
C GLY A 114 20.88 4.59 4.25
N ASN A 115 20.60 4.00 5.42
CA ASN A 115 19.51 4.43 6.31
C ASN A 115 18.18 4.61 5.56
N ASP A 116 17.75 3.60 4.80
CA ASP A 116 16.41 3.62 4.21
C ASP A 116 15.36 3.28 5.28
N PRO A 117 14.27 4.07 5.42
CA PRO A 117 13.26 3.84 6.43
C PRO A 117 12.42 2.61 6.09
N THR A 118 12.09 1.82 7.11
CA THR A 118 11.32 0.58 6.94
C THR A 118 9.93 0.65 7.57
N TYR A 119 8.90 0.60 6.74
CA TYR A 119 7.54 0.45 7.23
C TYR A 119 7.37 -0.89 7.92
N ASN A 120 6.61 -0.91 9.00
CA ASN A 120 6.20 -2.15 9.62
C ASN A 120 4.85 -1.98 10.32
N ALA A 121 4.09 -3.07 10.42
CA ALA A 121 2.76 -3.02 11.02
C ALA A 121 2.82 -2.63 12.51
N HIS A 122 3.68 -3.30 13.27
CA HIS A 122 3.71 -3.20 14.73
C HIS A 122 4.12 -1.82 15.26
N SER A 123 5.28 -1.29 14.89
CA SER A 123 5.79 -0.02 15.43
C SER A 123 5.27 1.22 14.71
N VAL A 124 4.73 1.09 13.49
CA VAL A 124 4.23 2.23 12.71
C VAL A 124 2.71 2.24 12.67
N PHE A 125 2.07 1.27 12.01
CA PHE A 125 0.63 1.32 11.73
C PHE A 125 -0.23 1.06 12.99
N GLU A 126 0.09 0.02 13.76
CA GLU A 126 -0.67 -0.40 14.94
C GLU A 126 -0.57 0.61 16.08
N THR A 127 0.52 1.37 16.15
CA THR A 127 0.74 2.42 17.16
C THR A 127 0.34 3.82 16.68
N PHE A 128 0.06 4.00 15.38
CA PHE A 128 -0.30 5.33 14.86
C PHE A 128 -1.62 5.80 15.49
N PRO A 129 -1.63 6.97 16.15
CA PRO A 129 -2.84 7.49 16.75
C PRO A 129 -3.73 8.12 15.66
N PHE A 130 -4.50 7.31 14.93
CA PHE A 130 -5.48 7.79 13.94
C PHE A 130 -6.45 8.83 14.53
N PRO A 131 -7.01 9.75 13.71
CA PRO A 131 -8.01 10.71 14.17
C PRO A 131 -9.19 9.99 14.86
N GLU A 132 -9.74 10.62 15.90
CA GLU A 132 -10.88 10.05 16.63
C GLU A 132 -12.08 9.84 15.69
N GLY A 133 -12.75 8.69 15.81
CA GLY A 133 -13.85 8.30 14.92
C GLY A 133 -13.44 7.84 13.52
N LEU A 134 -12.14 7.89 13.16
CA LEU A 134 -11.60 7.48 11.85
C LEU A 134 -10.54 6.37 11.98
N THR A 135 -10.59 5.58 13.05
CA THR A 135 -9.64 4.49 13.28
C THR A 135 -9.90 3.30 12.33
N PRO A 136 -8.87 2.52 11.95
CA PRO A 136 -9.01 1.46 10.93
C PRO A 136 -9.94 0.30 11.31
N ASN A 137 -10.30 0.16 12.58
CA ASN A 137 -11.28 -0.82 13.06
C ASN A 137 -12.73 -0.38 12.85
N ILE A 138 -12.99 0.90 12.54
CA ILE A 138 -14.33 1.40 12.24
C ILE A 138 -14.60 1.22 10.73
N PRO A 139 -15.66 0.51 10.34
CA PRO A 139 -16.10 0.40 8.95
C PRO A 139 -16.39 1.77 8.32
N ALA A 140 -15.95 2.00 7.08
CA ALA A 140 -16.11 3.31 6.41
C ALA A 140 -17.56 3.80 6.30
N LYS A 141 -18.52 2.86 6.20
CA LYS A 141 -19.96 3.17 6.20
C LYS A 141 -20.43 3.87 7.48
N ASP A 142 -19.78 3.61 8.62
CA ASP A 142 -20.20 4.11 9.93
C ASP A 142 -19.79 5.57 10.15
N TYR A 143 -18.80 6.08 9.38
CA TYR A 143 -18.41 7.50 9.38
C TYR A 143 -18.68 8.19 8.03
N ALA A 144 -19.51 7.62 7.15
CA ALA A 144 -19.74 8.16 5.81
C ALA A 144 -20.27 9.60 5.78
N ALA A 145 -21.00 10.01 6.83
CA ALA A 145 -21.52 11.37 7.00
C ALA A 145 -20.53 12.33 7.70
N ASN A 146 -19.37 11.85 8.16
CA ASN A 146 -18.38 12.69 8.84
C ASN A 146 -17.74 13.66 7.81
N PRO A 147 -17.86 14.99 8.00
CA PRO A 147 -17.34 15.96 7.04
C PRO A 147 -15.81 15.91 6.90
N HIS A 148 -15.08 15.57 7.97
CA HIS A 148 -13.64 15.38 7.89
C HIS A 148 -13.27 14.13 7.08
N ALA A 149 -14.01 13.04 7.24
CA ALA A 149 -13.80 11.83 6.44
C ALA A 149 -14.00 12.08 4.94
N GLN A 150 -15.05 12.84 4.59
CA GLN A 150 -15.36 13.23 3.22
C GLN A 150 -14.29 14.16 2.63
N ALA A 151 -13.83 15.15 3.40
CA ALA A 151 -12.76 16.05 2.97
C ALA A 151 -11.44 15.31 2.71
N ILE A 152 -11.05 14.40 3.60
CA ILE A 152 -9.87 13.55 3.42
C ILE A 152 -10.03 12.67 2.17
N ALA A 153 -11.17 11.99 2.03
CA ALA A 153 -11.44 11.12 0.89
C ALA A 153 -11.34 11.88 -0.45
N ALA A 154 -11.94 13.08 -0.53
CA ALA A 154 -11.88 13.91 -1.73
C ALA A 154 -10.45 14.35 -2.07
N ALA A 155 -9.67 14.79 -1.08
CA ALA A 155 -8.28 15.18 -1.28
C ALA A 155 -7.40 13.98 -1.69
N ALA A 156 -7.63 12.83 -1.08
CA ALA A 156 -6.94 11.57 -1.36
C ALA A 156 -7.22 11.05 -2.77
N GLN A 157 -8.48 11.05 -3.19
CA GLN A 157 -8.90 10.71 -4.55
C GLN A 157 -8.24 11.64 -5.55
N ARG A 158 -8.26 12.96 -5.31
CA ARG A 158 -7.63 13.94 -6.19
C ARG A 158 -6.12 13.75 -6.30
N LEU A 159 -5.43 13.51 -5.19
CA LEU A 159 -4.00 13.21 -5.19
C LEU A 159 -3.70 11.92 -5.97
N ASN A 160 -4.51 10.87 -5.79
CA ASN A 160 -4.30 9.61 -6.51
C ASN A 160 -4.56 9.77 -8.01
N GLU A 161 -5.66 10.43 -8.40
CA GLU A 161 -5.98 10.72 -9.80
C GLU A 161 -4.84 11.48 -10.50
N LEU A 162 -4.30 12.53 -9.86
CA LEU A 162 -3.17 13.29 -10.40
C LEU A 162 -1.91 12.43 -10.55
N ARG A 163 -1.64 11.54 -9.60
CA ARG A 163 -0.53 10.59 -9.69
C ARG A 163 -0.73 9.59 -10.82
N GLU A 164 -1.91 9.02 -10.95
CA GLU A 164 -2.23 8.04 -12.00
C GLU A 164 -2.18 8.68 -13.39
N ASN A 165 -2.73 9.88 -13.57
CA ASN A 165 -2.62 10.63 -14.83
C ASN A 165 -1.18 11.02 -15.13
N TRP A 166 -0.38 11.31 -14.10
CA TRP A 166 1.04 11.49 -14.32
C TRP A 166 1.70 10.16 -14.69
N LEU A 167 1.50 9.05 -14.00
CA LEU A 167 2.14 7.77 -14.33
C LEU A 167 1.75 7.28 -15.73
N ASN A 168 0.47 7.44 -16.07
CA ASN A 168 -0.17 6.91 -17.26
C ASN A 168 -0.92 8.02 -18.01
N PRO A 169 -0.22 8.92 -18.71
CA PRO A 169 -0.87 10.00 -19.45
C PRO A 169 -1.87 9.43 -20.46
N PRO A 170 -3.13 9.94 -20.51
CA PRO A 170 -4.18 9.40 -21.37
C PRO A 170 -3.82 9.50 -22.87
N GLU A 171 -2.97 10.45 -23.24
CA GLU A 171 -2.45 10.59 -24.60
C GLU A 171 -1.38 9.54 -24.96
N TRP A 172 -0.77 8.87 -23.98
CA TRP A 172 0.31 7.90 -24.17
C TRP A 172 -0.10 6.46 -23.91
N VAL A 173 -1.22 6.24 -23.22
CA VAL A 173 -1.65 4.93 -22.76
C VAL A 173 -3.09 4.66 -23.16
N LYS A 174 -3.34 3.45 -23.67
CA LYS A 174 -4.69 2.91 -23.91
C LYS A 174 -5.00 1.77 -22.95
N LYS A 175 -6.24 1.72 -22.46
CA LYS A 175 -6.77 0.61 -21.68
C LYS A 175 -7.24 -0.50 -22.62
N VAL A 176 -6.80 -1.72 -22.37
CA VAL A 176 -7.18 -2.92 -23.11
C VAL A 176 -7.60 -3.99 -22.12
N GLN A 177 -8.75 -4.61 -22.36
CA GLN A 177 -9.25 -5.69 -21.51
C GLN A 177 -8.19 -6.79 -21.32
N GLU A 178 -8.09 -7.32 -20.10
CA GLU A 178 -7.24 -8.47 -19.83
C GLU A 178 -7.79 -9.73 -20.50
N VAL A 179 -6.89 -10.63 -20.90
CA VAL A 179 -7.23 -11.91 -21.55
C VAL A 179 -7.97 -12.84 -20.59
N VAL A 180 -7.72 -12.69 -19.29
CA VAL A 180 -8.32 -13.49 -18.23
C VAL A 180 -9.40 -12.67 -17.53
N GLU A 181 -10.61 -13.22 -17.49
CA GLU A 181 -11.75 -12.60 -16.81
C GLU A 181 -11.45 -12.37 -15.32
N GLY A 182 -11.92 -11.24 -14.79
CA GLY A 182 -11.75 -10.86 -13.38
C GLY A 182 -10.41 -10.22 -13.04
N TYR A 183 -9.51 -10.04 -14.01
CA TYR A 183 -8.29 -9.25 -13.87
C TYR A 183 -8.50 -7.81 -14.36
N PRO A 184 -7.77 -6.82 -13.80
CA PRO A 184 -7.88 -5.43 -14.21
C PRO A 184 -7.36 -5.22 -15.64
N ASP A 185 -7.89 -4.21 -16.32
CA ASP A 185 -7.46 -3.83 -17.66
C ASP A 185 -5.95 -3.57 -17.73
N ARG A 186 -5.35 -3.95 -18.86
CA ARG A 186 -3.95 -3.65 -19.16
C ARG A 186 -3.80 -2.24 -19.70
N LEU A 187 -2.76 -1.58 -19.22
CA LEU A 187 -2.30 -0.29 -19.74
C LEU A 187 -1.20 -0.55 -20.76
N LEU A 188 -1.49 -0.26 -22.03
CA LEU A 188 -0.54 -0.44 -23.12
C LEU A 188 -0.15 0.93 -23.72
N PRO A 189 1.13 1.11 -24.12
CA PRO A 189 1.52 2.25 -24.93
C PRO A 189 0.65 2.39 -26.18
N VAL A 190 0.31 3.62 -26.55
CA VAL A 190 -0.41 3.87 -27.82
C VAL A 190 0.45 3.53 -29.03
N ASP A 191 1.76 3.78 -28.95
CA ASP A 191 2.78 3.46 -29.95
C ASP A 191 4.17 3.20 -29.31
N ASN A 192 5.16 2.88 -30.13
CA ASN A 192 6.53 2.59 -29.67
C ASN A 192 7.35 3.85 -29.32
N GLN A 193 6.92 5.04 -29.75
CA GLN A 193 7.66 6.29 -29.54
C GLN A 193 7.57 6.80 -28.11
N VAL A 194 6.51 6.42 -27.37
CA VAL A 194 6.28 6.82 -25.97
C VAL A 194 6.83 5.84 -24.93
N VAL A 195 7.31 4.66 -25.35
CA VAL A 195 7.73 3.57 -24.45
C VAL A 195 8.90 4.00 -23.55
N GLU A 196 9.91 4.65 -24.11
CA GLU A 196 11.09 5.08 -23.35
C GLU A 196 10.77 6.19 -22.34
N GLN A 197 9.78 7.02 -22.62
CA GLN A 197 9.29 8.07 -21.75
C GLN A 197 8.45 7.46 -20.62
N LEU A 198 7.56 6.51 -20.93
CA LEU A 198 6.76 5.79 -19.94
C LEU A 198 7.64 5.06 -18.91
N LYS A 199 8.75 4.44 -19.34
CA LYS A 199 9.72 3.81 -18.41
C LYS A 199 10.28 4.77 -17.36
N LYS A 200 10.36 6.07 -17.67
CA LYS A 200 10.84 7.11 -16.73
C LYS A 200 9.74 7.59 -15.78
N ARG A 201 8.47 7.26 -16.02
CA ARG A 201 7.33 7.71 -15.22
C ARG A 201 7.06 6.74 -14.09
N THR A 202 7.95 6.76 -13.09
CA THR A 202 7.81 6.00 -11.86
C THR A 202 7.43 6.92 -10.71
N LEU A 203 6.76 6.38 -9.68
CA LEU A 203 6.46 7.14 -8.47
C LEU A 203 7.73 7.69 -7.82
N THR A 204 8.83 6.93 -7.81
CA THR A 204 10.12 7.43 -7.32
C THR A 204 10.58 8.68 -8.06
N ASN A 205 10.50 8.68 -9.40
CA ASN A 205 10.88 9.84 -10.20
C ASN A 205 9.94 11.03 -9.97
N LEU A 206 8.64 10.79 -9.89
CA LEU A 206 7.65 11.82 -9.57
C LEU A 206 7.94 12.50 -8.22
N TYR A 207 8.20 11.71 -7.17
CA TYR A 207 8.46 12.23 -5.83
C TYR A 207 9.88 12.78 -5.65
N ASN A 208 10.84 12.40 -6.51
CA ASN A 208 12.13 13.07 -6.59
C ASN A 208 12.02 14.45 -7.27
N GLN A 209 11.24 14.57 -8.35
CA GLN A 209 11.01 15.84 -9.04
C GLN A 209 10.11 16.79 -8.24
N LYS A 210 9.13 16.23 -7.52
CA LYS A 210 8.17 16.91 -6.64
C LYS A 210 7.58 18.18 -7.27
N PRO A 211 6.90 18.08 -8.44
CA PRO A 211 6.34 19.24 -9.12
C PRO A 211 5.30 19.97 -8.26
N GLN A 212 5.10 21.27 -8.49
CA GLN A 212 4.27 22.11 -7.64
C GLN A 212 2.81 21.62 -7.50
N TRP A 213 2.25 21.00 -8.55
CA TRP A 213 0.90 20.41 -8.46
C TRP A 213 0.84 19.28 -7.43
N LEU A 214 1.92 18.49 -7.28
CA LEU A 214 2.00 17.40 -6.32
C LEU A 214 2.10 17.96 -4.91
N VAL A 215 2.93 19.01 -4.73
CA VAL A 215 3.03 19.75 -3.45
C VAL A 215 1.68 20.30 -3.03
N ASN A 216 0.96 20.93 -3.95
CA ASN A 216 -0.35 21.51 -3.67
C ASN A 216 -1.39 20.43 -3.31
N ALA A 217 -1.36 19.28 -3.99
CA ALA A 217 -2.26 18.17 -3.69
C ALA A 217 -1.99 17.56 -2.30
N HIS A 218 -0.72 17.35 -1.94
CA HIS A 218 -0.33 16.91 -0.59
C HIS A 218 -0.73 17.92 0.47
N ARG A 219 -0.45 19.20 0.26
CA ARG A 219 -0.87 20.25 1.21
C ARG A 219 -2.37 20.24 1.47
N LYS A 220 -3.18 20.03 0.44
CA LYS A 220 -4.65 19.91 0.59
C LYS A 220 -5.06 18.68 1.38
N LEU A 221 -4.39 17.56 1.19
CA LEU A 221 -4.60 16.36 1.98
C LEU A 221 -4.19 16.58 3.45
N ASP A 222 -3.02 17.18 3.68
CA ASP A 222 -2.50 17.47 5.01
C ASP A 222 -3.41 18.42 5.79
N GLU A 223 -3.93 19.48 5.13
CA GLU A 223 -4.95 20.38 5.69
C GLU A 223 -6.20 19.61 6.15
N ALA A 224 -6.70 18.68 5.32
CA ALA A 224 -7.89 17.89 5.64
C ALA A 224 -7.65 16.92 6.80
N VAL A 225 -6.48 16.28 6.86
CA VAL A 225 -6.13 15.36 7.94
C VAL A 225 -5.87 16.12 9.24
N ALA A 226 -5.16 17.25 9.20
CA ALA A 226 -4.97 18.12 10.37
C ALA A 226 -6.32 18.59 10.95
N ALA A 227 -7.28 18.97 10.09
CA ALA A 227 -8.62 19.34 10.52
C ALA A 227 -9.35 18.17 11.24
N ALA A 228 -9.15 16.92 10.81
CA ALA A 228 -9.72 15.75 11.48
C ALA A 228 -9.14 15.50 12.87
N TYR A 229 -7.91 15.97 13.13
CA TYR A 229 -7.31 15.99 14.46
C TYR A 229 -7.71 17.22 15.29
N GLY A 230 -8.44 18.18 14.72
CA GLY A 230 -8.69 19.49 15.34
C GLY A 230 -7.46 20.39 15.39
N TRP A 231 -6.46 20.13 14.54
CA TRP A 231 -5.19 20.86 14.51
C TRP A 231 -5.18 21.94 13.44
N LYS A 232 -4.32 22.96 13.63
CA LYS A 232 -4.02 23.93 12.59
C LYS A 232 -3.15 23.28 11.50
N ALA A 233 -3.30 23.74 10.26
CA ALA A 233 -2.58 23.17 9.12
C ALA A 233 -1.09 23.57 9.05
N ASP A 234 -0.70 24.64 9.75
CA ASP A 234 0.64 25.22 9.75
C ASP A 234 1.54 24.73 10.89
N LEU A 235 1.15 23.66 11.59
CA LEU A 235 1.98 23.06 12.63
C LEU A 235 3.33 22.57 12.07
N THR A 236 4.38 22.86 12.83
CA THR A 236 5.73 22.37 12.60
C THR A 236 5.81 20.85 12.77
N ASP A 237 6.87 20.23 12.23
CA ASP A 237 7.09 18.78 12.36
C ASP A 237 7.12 18.36 13.85
N ASP A 238 7.79 19.16 14.69
CA ASP A 238 7.96 18.87 16.12
C ASP A 238 6.65 18.98 16.90
N GLU A 239 5.80 19.96 16.57
CA GLU A 239 4.48 20.10 17.18
C GLU A 239 3.57 18.92 16.81
N ILE A 240 3.58 18.49 15.54
CA ILE A 240 2.83 17.31 15.10
C ILE A 240 3.32 16.07 15.86
N LEU A 241 4.64 15.84 15.92
CA LEU A 241 5.22 14.69 16.61
C LEU A 241 4.89 14.70 18.11
N LYS A 242 4.94 15.86 18.76
CA LYS A 242 4.53 16.01 20.16
C LYS A 242 3.07 15.62 20.36
N ASN A 243 2.16 16.16 19.55
CA ASN A 243 0.73 15.87 19.67
C ASN A 243 0.43 14.39 19.39
N LEU A 244 1.09 13.78 18.40
CA LEU A 244 0.97 12.35 18.12
C LEU A 244 1.44 11.50 19.30
N LEU A 245 2.58 11.86 19.92
CA LEU A 245 3.08 11.15 21.09
C LEU A 245 2.11 11.24 22.27
N GLU A 246 1.56 12.43 22.53
CA GLU A 246 0.54 12.63 23.59
C GLU A 246 -0.70 11.74 23.34
N LEU A 247 -1.22 11.70 22.11
CA LEU A 247 -2.34 10.82 21.74
C LEU A 247 -2.01 9.34 21.89
N ASN A 248 -0.81 8.92 21.47
CA ASN A 248 -0.37 7.53 21.58
C ASN A 248 -0.25 7.09 23.06
N LEU A 249 0.35 7.93 23.91
CA LEU A 249 0.48 7.67 25.35
C LEU A 249 -0.87 7.66 26.07
N ALA A 250 -1.82 8.53 25.67
CA ALA A 250 -3.17 8.53 26.24
C ALA A 250 -3.91 7.21 25.93
N ARG A 251 -3.77 6.68 24.71
CA ARG A 251 -4.41 5.42 24.29
C ARG A 251 -3.76 4.17 24.88
N SER A 252 -2.49 4.24 25.26
CA SER A 252 -1.75 3.10 25.84
C SER A 252 -2.05 2.89 27.32
N LYS A 253 -2.76 3.83 27.97
CA LYS A 253 -3.15 3.77 29.39
C LYS A 253 -4.55 3.17 29.61
N VAL A 254 -5.28 2.86 28.53
CA VAL A 254 -6.63 2.29 28.53
C VAL A 254 -6.54 0.81 28.18
#